data_AF-A0A9N9HQA7-F1
#
_entry.id   AF-A0A9N9HQA7-F1
#
_cell.length_a   1.000
_cell.length_b   1.000
_cell.length_c   1.000
_cell.angle_alpha   90.00
_cell.angle_beta   90.00
_cell.angle_gamma   90.00
#
_symmetry.space_group_name_H-M   'P 1'
#
loop_
_entity.id
_entity.type
_entity.pdbx_description
1 polymer ?
#
loop_
_entity_poly.entity_id
_entity_poly.type
_entity_poly.pdbx_seq_one_letter_code
_entity_poly.pdbx_strand_id
1 'polypeptide(L)'
;MLLIGIVLAPIFIRSRRLAQQPKWKNRRARASHNGRKWTAFAIYGGTALTVGFIGHWMNFYLPMNPYLWWVSVEPDFMHLAFSVAFSVLIYLEYLRYFAVFPFGKKLHIFLCEFLDSRDVGPCIVSHIYLLFGCAACVWMQGNSMLANLSGILTLGIGDAMASIIGKRCGRRRWPGTSKTVEGSVSFVLFQLFGAYAITRIYPLNNMWAGDVKWVGYSFALSATGKYLLSA
;
A
#
# COMPACT_ATOMS: atom_id res chain seq x y z
N MET A 1 12.22 -1.98 -15.40
CA MET A 1 12.31 -2.02 -13.92
C MET A 1 13.72 -1.72 -13.39
N LEU A 2 14.79 -2.35 -13.91
CA LEU A 2 16.18 -2.06 -13.52
C LEU A 2 16.63 -0.59 -13.74
N LEU A 3 16.28 0.02 -14.87
CA LEU A 3 16.60 1.43 -15.15
C LEU A 3 15.95 2.42 -14.18
N ILE A 4 14.69 2.17 -13.80
CA ILE A 4 13.96 2.97 -12.81
C ILE A 4 14.66 2.85 -11.44
N GLY A 5 15.11 1.65 -11.07
CA GLY A 5 15.89 1.40 -9.86
C GLY A 5 17.23 2.15 -9.84
N ILE A 6 17.96 2.17 -10.97
CA ILE A 6 19.26 2.88 -11.07
C ILE A 6 19.08 4.40 -11.01
N VAL A 7 18.05 4.95 -11.65
CA VAL A 7 17.75 6.39 -11.63
C VAL A 7 17.26 6.85 -10.25
N LEU A 8 16.48 6.04 -9.55
CA LEU A 8 15.97 6.36 -8.22
C LEU A 8 16.96 6.06 -7.08
N ALA A 9 17.93 5.17 -7.27
CA ALA A 9 18.93 4.79 -6.27
C ALA A 9 19.66 5.99 -5.63
N PRO A 10 20.23 6.96 -6.38
CA PRO A 10 20.93 8.10 -5.78
C PRO A 10 19.98 9.00 -4.96
N ILE A 11 18.72 9.10 -5.37
CA ILE A 11 17.69 9.89 -4.69
C ILE A 11 17.25 9.18 -3.39
N PHE A 12 17.08 7.86 -3.41
CA PHE A 12 16.78 7.06 -2.22
C PHE A 12 17.91 7.09 -1.19
N ILE A 13 19.17 7.02 -1.63
CA ILE A 13 20.34 7.13 -0.74
C ILE A 13 20.36 8.50 -0.06
N ARG A 14 20.02 9.58 -0.78
CA ARG A 14 19.98 10.94 -0.23
C ARG A 14 18.80 11.15 0.73
N SER A 15 17.65 10.57 0.44
CA SER A 15 16.48 10.54 1.33
C SER A 15 16.79 9.84 2.66
N ARG A 16 17.46 8.67 2.61
CA ARG A 16 17.85 7.91 3.80
C ARG A 16 18.80 8.67 4.72
N ARG A 17 19.78 9.38 4.17
CA ARG A 17 20.71 10.21 4.98
C ARG A 17 19.98 11.33 5.73
N LEU A 18 18.89 11.86 5.15
CA LEU A 18 18.06 12.86 5.81
C LEU A 18 17.17 12.23 6.89
N ALA A 19 16.68 11.00 6.69
CA ALA A 19 15.86 10.30 7.68
C ALA A 19 16.63 9.95 8.96
N GLN A 20 17.91 9.57 8.86
CA GLN A 20 18.73 9.09 9.98
C GLN A 20 19.32 10.18 10.89
N GLN A 21 19.10 11.47 10.64
CA GLN A 21 19.63 12.51 11.53
C GLN A 21 18.87 12.55 12.88
N PRO A 22 19.55 12.40 14.02
CA PRO A 22 18.92 12.30 15.34
C PRO A 22 18.17 13.59 15.69
N LYS A 23 16.88 13.43 16.02
CA LYS A 23 15.90 14.52 16.17
C LYS A 23 16.16 15.47 17.36
N TRP A 24 17.08 15.16 18.26
CA TRP A 24 17.18 15.85 19.54
C TRP A 24 17.95 17.18 19.50
N LYS A 25 18.80 17.43 18.47
CA LYS A 25 19.87 18.44 18.65
C LYS A 25 19.61 19.86 18.14
N ASN A 26 18.61 20.20 17.31
CA ASN A 26 18.64 21.52 16.66
C ASN A 26 17.29 22.19 16.36
N ARG A 27 17.21 23.51 16.63
CA ARG A 27 16.20 24.44 16.05
C ARG A 27 16.14 24.36 14.50
N ARG A 28 17.20 23.90 13.82
CA ARG A 28 17.24 23.59 12.38
C ARG A 28 16.42 22.34 11.96
N ALA A 29 16.00 21.49 12.90
CA ALA A 29 15.14 20.34 12.61
C ALA A 29 13.75 20.77 12.08
N ARG A 30 13.28 21.97 12.46
CA ARG A 30 12.01 22.53 11.99
C ARG A 30 12.08 23.04 10.54
N ALA A 31 13.24 23.58 10.10
CA ALA A 31 13.51 23.94 8.70
C ALA A 31 13.77 22.71 7.80
N SER A 32 14.43 21.68 8.33
CA SER A 32 14.69 20.40 7.63
C SER A 32 13.40 19.59 7.36
N HIS A 33 12.36 19.76 8.18
CA HIS A 33 11.07 19.08 7.98
C HIS A 33 10.36 19.50 6.69
N ASN A 34 10.43 20.78 6.30
CA ASN A 34 9.90 21.22 5.01
C ASN A 34 10.71 20.63 3.85
N GLY A 35 12.04 20.61 3.95
CA GLY A 35 12.91 19.97 2.94
C GLY A 35 12.59 18.48 2.72
N ARG A 36 12.31 17.72 3.78
CA ARG A 36 11.94 16.29 3.69
C ARG A 36 10.58 16.06 3.03
N LYS A 37 9.61 16.95 3.28
CA LYS A 37 8.31 16.91 2.59
C LYS A 37 8.50 17.18 1.10
N TRP A 38 9.29 18.20 0.75
CA TRP A 38 9.59 18.51 -0.65
C TRP A 38 10.32 17.38 -1.37
N THR A 39 11.28 16.69 -0.72
CA THR A 39 11.92 15.52 -1.33
C THR A 39 10.95 14.35 -1.52
N ALA A 40 10.04 14.11 -0.57
CA ALA A 40 9.01 13.09 -0.74
C ALA A 40 8.04 13.47 -1.88
N PHE A 41 7.54 14.71 -1.90
CA PHE A 41 6.67 15.21 -2.97
C PHE A 41 7.35 15.15 -4.34
N ALA A 42 8.64 15.47 -4.43
CA ALA A 42 9.40 15.38 -5.69
C ALA A 42 9.56 13.93 -6.16
N ILE A 43 9.79 12.98 -5.24
CA ILE A 43 9.87 11.55 -5.59
C ILE A 43 8.51 11.04 -6.05
N TYR A 44 7.45 11.23 -5.25
CA TYR A 44 6.11 10.75 -5.60
C TYR A 44 5.55 11.43 -6.85
N GLY A 45 5.75 12.74 -6.97
CA GLY A 45 5.37 13.51 -8.16
C GLY A 45 6.16 13.07 -9.39
N GLY A 46 7.47 12.87 -9.27
CA GLY A 46 8.32 12.36 -10.33
C GLY A 46 7.94 10.94 -10.78
N THR A 47 7.60 10.07 -9.84
CA THR A 47 7.09 8.72 -10.18
C THR A 47 5.73 8.77 -10.85
N ALA A 48 4.82 9.63 -10.40
CA ALA A 48 3.49 9.78 -11.00
C ALA A 48 3.60 10.35 -12.42
N LEU A 49 4.49 11.32 -12.65
CA LEU A 49 4.75 11.90 -13.96
C LEU A 49 5.41 10.89 -14.91
N THR A 50 6.38 10.11 -14.45
CA THR A 50 7.01 9.09 -15.31
C THR A 50 6.03 7.97 -15.68
N VAL A 51 5.24 7.46 -14.73
CA VAL A 51 4.20 6.46 -15.02
C VAL A 51 3.08 7.03 -15.89
N GLY A 52 2.66 8.27 -15.63
CA GLY A 52 1.67 8.97 -16.44
C GLY A 52 2.15 9.18 -17.87
N PHE A 53 3.37 9.69 -18.04
CA PHE A 53 3.97 9.94 -19.35
C PHE A 53 4.20 8.63 -20.13
N ILE A 54 4.78 7.61 -19.49
CA ILE A 54 4.98 6.28 -20.11
C ILE A 54 3.64 5.67 -20.50
N GLY A 55 2.64 5.72 -19.64
CA GLY A 55 1.32 5.17 -19.96
C GLY A 55 0.61 5.93 -21.06
N HIS A 56 0.74 7.27 -21.12
CA HIS A 56 0.19 8.06 -22.22
C HIS A 56 0.91 7.77 -23.54
N TRP A 57 2.23 7.62 -23.50
CA TRP A 57 3.03 7.21 -24.66
C TRP A 57 2.69 5.80 -25.12
N MET A 58 2.53 4.85 -24.21
CA MET A 58 2.12 3.48 -24.52
C MET A 58 0.71 3.43 -25.10
N ASN A 59 -0.20 4.31 -24.65
CA ASN A 59 -1.56 4.41 -25.22
C ASN A 59 -1.54 4.82 -26.70
N PHE A 60 -0.56 5.64 -27.10
CA PHE A 60 -0.40 6.02 -28.51
C PHE A 60 0.05 4.85 -29.40
N TYR A 61 0.83 3.91 -28.87
CA TYR A 61 1.38 2.79 -29.65
C TYR A 61 0.59 1.47 -29.50
N LEU A 62 -0.12 1.27 -28.40
CA LEU A 62 -0.89 0.05 -28.13
C LEU A 62 -2.39 0.32 -28.31
N PRO A 63 -3.14 -0.54 -29.02
CA PRO A 63 -4.61 -0.43 -29.12
C PRO A 63 -5.33 -0.73 -27.79
N MET A 64 -4.58 -1.12 -26.75
CA MET A 64 -5.09 -1.49 -25.42
C MET A 64 -4.60 -0.51 -24.36
N ASN A 65 -5.46 -0.18 -23.39
CA ASN A 65 -5.13 0.73 -22.30
C ASN A 65 -4.00 0.16 -21.40
N PRO A 66 -2.79 0.76 -21.37
CA PRO A 66 -1.64 0.21 -20.66
C PRO A 66 -1.78 0.24 -19.13
N TYR A 67 -2.65 1.11 -18.60
CA TYR A 67 -2.92 1.23 -17.17
C TYR A 67 -3.78 0.11 -16.59
N LEU A 68 -4.43 -0.69 -17.43
CA LEU A 68 -5.21 -1.85 -16.98
C LEU A 68 -4.81 -3.13 -17.66
N TRP A 69 -3.90 -3.05 -18.63
CA TRP A 69 -3.34 -4.23 -19.27
C TRP A 69 -2.90 -5.26 -18.23
N TRP A 70 -2.20 -4.86 -17.17
CA TRP A 70 -1.77 -5.82 -16.14
C TRP A 70 -2.91 -6.52 -15.38
N VAL A 71 -4.11 -5.95 -15.29
CA VAL A 71 -5.26 -6.64 -14.65
C VAL A 71 -6.06 -7.45 -15.66
N SER A 72 -6.09 -7.00 -16.92
CA SER A 72 -6.78 -7.70 -18.01
C SER A 72 -5.95 -8.82 -18.65
N VAL A 73 -4.62 -8.83 -18.46
CA VAL A 73 -3.69 -9.72 -19.16
C VAL A 73 -3.84 -11.17 -18.75
N GLU A 74 -4.18 -11.46 -17.50
CA GLU A 74 -4.66 -12.76 -17.01
C GLU A 74 -4.71 -12.63 -15.48
N PRO A 75 -5.87 -12.81 -14.83
CA PRO A 75 -5.94 -12.80 -13.36
C PRO A 75 -4.97 -13.83 -12.76
N ASP A 76 -4.74 -14.95 -13.44
CA ASP A 76 -3.84 -16.03 -13.05
C ASP A 76 -2.38 -15.56 -12.88
N PHE A 77 -1.93 -14.62 -13.71
CA PHE A 77 -0.60 -14.03 -13.55
C PHE A 77 -0.50 -13.21 -12.26
N MET A 78 -1.55 -12.45 -11.91
CA MET A 78 -1.63 -11.72 -10.64
C MET A 78 -1.61 -12.69 -9.44
N HIS A 79 -2.35 -13.80 -9.51
CA HIS A 79 -2.30 -14.85 -8.49
C HIS A 79 -0.87 -15.38 -8.28
N LEU A 80 -0.18 -15.72 -9.38
CA LEU A 80 1.19 -16.22 -9.33
C LEU A 80 2.13 -15.17 -8.71
N ALA A 81 2.04 -13.92 -9.16
CA ALA A 81 2.88 -12.84 -8.66
C ALA A 81 2.69 -12.59 -7.15
N PHE A 82 1.44 -12.58 -6.66
CA PHE A 82 1.16 -12.44 -5.23
C PHE A 82 1.67 -13.63 -4.42
N SER A 83 1.53 -14.86 -4.92
CA SER A 83 2.04 -16.06 -4.25
C SER A 83 3.58 -16.07 -4.18
N VAL A 84 4.27 -15.68 -5.25
CA VAL A 84 5.73 -15.54 -5.27
C VAL A 84 6.19 -14.46 -4.30
N ALA A 85 5.55 -13.28 -4.32
CA ALA A 85 5.86 -12.20 -3.38
C ALA A 85 5.66 -12.63 -1.92
N PHE A 86 4.59 -13.38 -1.63
CA PHE A 86 4.29 -13.87 -0.29
C PHE A 86 5.33 -14.89 0.18
N SER A 87 5.72 -15.83 -0.69
CA SER A 87 6.79 -16.79 -0.43
C SER A 87 8.13 -16.09 -0.13
N VAL A 88 8.50 -15.09 -0.93
CA VAL A 88 9.73 -14.31 -0.70
C VAL A 88 9.69 -13.57 0.64
N LEU A 89 8.56 -12.95 1.02
CA LEU A 89 8.44 -12.28 2.32
C LEU A 89 8.58 -13.26 3.49
N ILE A 90 7.94 -14.43 3.41
CA ILE A 90 8.11 -15.49 4.43
C ILE A 90 9.56 -15.94 4.52
N TYR A 91 10.21 -16.15 3.38
CA TYR A 91 11.62 -16.55 3.34
C TYR A 91 12.54 -15.48 3.92
N LEU A 92 12.32 -14.20 3.61
CA LEU A 92 13.08 -13.09 4.19
C LEU A 92 12.88 -12.98 5.71
N GLU A 93 11.66 -13.22 6.18
CA GLU A 93 11.35 -13.23 7.61
C GLU A 93 12.02 -14.42 8.32
N TYR A 94 12.05 -15.58 7.66
CA TYR A 94 12.80 -16.75 8.14
C TYR A 94 14.30 -16.46 8.24
N LEU A 95 14.92 -15.88 7.20
CA LEU A 95 16.34 -15.48 7.22
C LEU A 95 16.66 -14.48 8.33
N ARG A 96 15.72 -13.56 8.61
CA ARG A 96 15.83 -12.60 9.72
C ARG A 96 15.76 -13.32 11.07
N TYR A 97 14.81 -14.23 11.25
CA TYR A 97 14.60 -14.97 12.50
C TYR A 97 15.83 -15.79 12.88
N PHE A 98 16.43 -16.50 11.92
CA PHE A 98 17.65 -17.29 12.15
C PHE A 98 18.93 -16.45 12.15
N ALA A 99 18.82 -15.12 11.97
CA ALA A 99 19.94 -14.19 11.90
C ALA A 99 21.09 -14.68 10.99
N VAL A 100 20.75 -15.32 9.86
CA VAL A 100 21.73 -15.98 8.99
C VAL A 100 22.73 -14.94 8.48
N PHE A 101 24.00 -15.15 8.79
CA PHE A 101 25.10 -14.37 8.26
C PHE A 101 25.20 -14.65 6.75
N PRO A 102 25.25 -13.66 5.83
CA PRO A 102 25.61 -12.24 6.00
C PRO A 102 24.45 -11.22 5.92
N PHE A 103 23.22 -11.64 5.58
CA PHE A 103 22.11 -10.72 5.25
C PHE A 103 21.20 -10.38 6.43
N GLY A 104 21.14 -11.22 7.48
CA GLY A 104 20.19 -11.08 8.58
C GLY A 104 20.20 -9.69 9.24
N LYS A 105 21.39 -9.15 9.56
CA LYS A 105 21.51 -7.80 10.16
C LYS A 105 21.06 -6.67 9.22
N LYS A 106 21.39 -6.77 7.92
CA LYS A 106 20.99 -5.76 6.92
C LYS A 106 19.48 -5.79 6.68
N LEU A 107 18.89 -6.99 6.59
CA LEU A 107 17.45 -7.18 6.43
C LEU A 107 16.68 -6.69 7.67
N HIS A 108 17.16 -7.01 8.88
CA HIS A 108 16.56 -6.54 10.12
C HIS A 108 16.51 -5.01 10.18
N ILE A 109 17.64 -4.32 9.94
CA ILE A 109 17.68 -2.86 9.93
C ILE A 109 16.76 -2.29 8.84
N PHE A 110 16.75 -2.89 7.65
CA PHE A 110 15.90 -2.45 6.54
C PHE A 110 14.40 -2.57 6.87
N LEU A 111 13.96 -3.73 7.35
CA LEU A 111 12.55 -3.99 7.64
C LEU A 111 12.08 -3.24 8.89
N CYS A 112 12.91 -3.12 9.93
CA CYS A 112 12.60 -2.33 11.12
C CYS A 112 12.41 -0.84 10.84
N GLU A 113 12.99 -0.30 9.76
CA GLU A 113 12.75 1.09 9.35
C GLU A 113 11.31 1.31 8.83
N PHE A 114 10.64 0.25 8.37
CA PHE A 114 9.26 0.28 7.88
C PHE A 114 8.25 -0.28 8.90
N LEU A 115 8.70 -0.68 10.09
CA LEU A 115 7.80 -1.08 11.17
C LEU A 115 7.12 0.14 11.80
N ASP A 116 5.82 0.03 12.07
CA ASP A 116 5.12 0.99 12.90
C ASP A 116 5.41 0.71 14.38
N SER A 117 5.33 1.74 15.23
CA SER A 117 5.50 1.60 16.68
C SER A 117 4.44 0.72 17.35
N ARG A 118 3.46 0.25 16.57
CA ARG A 118 2.40 -0.67 16.99
C ARG A 118 2.84 -2.14 16.91
N ASP A 119 3.91 -2.44 16.16
CA ASP A 119 4.36 -3.81 15.87
C ASP A 119 5.60 -4.18 16.68
N VAL A 120 5.58 -3.89 17.99
CA VAL A 120 6.70 -4.19 18.89
C VAL A 120 6.67 -5.68 19.28
N GLY A 121 6.84 -6.55 18.29
CA GLY A 121 6.82 -8.00 18.45
C GLY A 121 8.04 -8.67 17.81
N PRO A 122 8.31 -9.95 18.13
CA PRO A 122 9.45 -10.70 17.61
C PRO A 122 9.38 -10.98 16.10
N CYS A 123 8.20 -10.82 15.48
CA CYS A 123 7.91 -11.11 14.07
C CYS A 123 7.39 -9.86 13.35
N ILE A 124 7.84 -9.59 12.12
CA ILE A 124 7.46 -8.43 11.30
C ILE A 124 6.15 -8.76 10.58
N VAL A 125 5.05 -8.75 11.33
CA VAL A 125 3.78 -9.24 10.82
C VAL A 125 3.09 -8.25 9.88
N SER A 126 3.39 -6.95 9.99
CA SER A 126 2.72 -5.91 9.18
C SER A 126 2.93 -6.03 7.67
N HIS A 127 4.13 -6.38 7.21
CA HIS A 127 4.37 -6.56 5.77
C HIS A 127 3.66 -7.80 5.24
N ILE A 128 3.59 -8.85 6.06
CA ILE A 128 2.89 -10.10 5.75
C ILE A 128 1.38 -9.86 5.71
N TYR A 129 0.81 -9.13 6.69
CA TYR A 129 -0.61 -8.80 6.75
C TYR A 129 -1.05 -7.88 5.61
N LEU A 130 -0.25 -6.85 5.27
CA LEU A 130 -0.54 -5.96 4.16
C LEU A 130 -0.56 -6.72 2.83
N LEU A 131 0.45 -7.57 2.59
CA LEU A 131 0.49 -8.39 1.38
C LEU A 131 -0.63 -9.43 1.36
N PHE A 132 -0.87 -10.12 2.46
CA PHE A 132 -1.92 -11.13 2.59
C PHE A 132 -3.30 -10.53 2.35
N GLY A 133 -3.61 -9.36 2.91
CA GLY A 133 -4.92 -8.74 2.70
C GLY A 133 -5.15 -8.26 1.25
N CYS A 134 -4.08 -7.92 0.52
CA CYS A 134 -4.17 -7.66 -0.92
C CYS A 134 -4.31 -8.96 -1.72
N ALA A 135 -3.51 -9.98 -1.39
CA ALA A 135 -3.48 -11.27 -2.06
C ALA A 135 -4.76 -12.08 -1.83
N ALA A 136 -5.37 -12.01 -0.65
CA ALA A 136 -6.58 -12.76 -0.30
C ALA A 136 -7.76 -12.43 -1.24
N CYS A 137 -7.94 -11.14 -1.56
CA CYS A 137 -9.00 -10.72 -2.48
C CYS A 137 -8.77 -11.22 -3.91
N VAL A 138 -7.51 -11.33 -4.32
CA VAL A 138 -7.14 -11.91 -5.61
C VAL A 138 -7.35 -13.43 -5.57
N TRP A 139 -6.80 -14.13 -4.57
CA TRP A 139 -6.92 -15.58 -4.36
C TRP A 139 -8.34 -16.12 -4.35
N MET A 140 -9.31 -15.32 -3.89
CA MET A 140 -10.72 -15.72 -3.89
C MET A 140 -11.39 -15.75 -5.28
N GLN A 141 -10.65 -15.48 -6.38
CA GLN A 141 -11.11 -15.54 -7.77
C GLN A 141 -12.52 -14.98 -7.94
N GLY A 142 -12.71 -13.73 -7.50
CA GLY A 142 -14.00 -13.08 -7.64
C GLY A 142 -14.35 -12.93 -9.12
N ASN A 143 -15.56 -13.33 -9.51
CA ASN A 143 -16.10 -13.12 -10.86
C ASN A 143 -16.13 -11.64 -11.27
N SER A 144 -16.06 -10.74 -10.29
CA SER A 144 -16.03 -9.30 -10.49
C SER A 144 -14.64 -8.72 -10.30
N MET A 145 -14.23 -7.90 -11.26
CA MET A 145 -12.99 -7.11 -11.23
C MET A 145 -12.87 -6.26 -9.94
N LEU A 146 -13.97 -5.67 -9.48
CA LEU A 146 -14.00 -4.89 -8.24
C LEU A 146 -13.73 -5.72 -6.99
N ALA A 147 -14.05 -7.02 -6.98
CA ALA A 147 -13.72 -7.89 -5.85
C ALA A 147 -12.22 -8.19 -5.81
N ASN A 148 -11.60 -8.49 -6.95
CA ASN A 148 -10.16 -8.75 -7.02
C ASN A 148 -9.33 -7.50 -6.67
N LEU A 149 -9.82 -6.31 -7.05
CA LEU A 149 -9.20 -5.03 -6.70
C LEU A 149 -9.58 -4.52 -5.30
N SER A 150 -10.57 -5.10 -4.64
CA SER A 150 -11.10 -4.58 -3.36
C SER A 150 -10.04 -4.55 -2.27
N GLY A 151 -9.17 -5.55 -2.19
CA GLY A 151 -8.07 -5.59 -1.21
C GLY A 151 -7.06 -4.48 -1.42
N ILE A 152 -6.67 -4.23 -2.67
CA ILE A 152 -5.74 -3.14 -3.03
C ILE A 152 -6.38 -1.78 -2.80
N LEU A 153 -7.65 -1.59 -3.16
CA LEU A 153 -8.39 -0.36 -2.89
C LEU A 153 -8.47 -0.10 -1.37
N THR A 154 -8.86 -1.13 -0.62
CA THR A 154 -9.11 -1.04 0.82
C THR A 154 -7.82 -0.75 1.60
N LEU A 155 -6.77 -1.57 1.40
CA LEU A 155 -5.51 -1.42 2.12
C LEU A 155 -4.63 -0.31 1.54
N GLY A 156 -4.68 -0.10 0.23
CA GLY A 156 -3.90 0.95 -0.44
C GLY A 156 -4.49 2.33 -0.23
N ILE A 157 -5.67 2.59 -0.82
CA ILE A 157 -6.30 3.92 -0.80
C ILE A 157 -6.97 4.17 0.56
N GLY A 158 -7.73 3.19 1.07
CA GLY A 158 -8.47 3.32 2.32
C GLY A 158 -7.53 3.62 3.50
N ASP A 159 -6.58 2.73 3.79
CA ASP A 159 -5.69 2.88 4.96
C ASP A 159 -4.81 4.15 4.88
N ALA A 160 -4.31 4.47 3.67
CA ALA A 160 -3.55 5.69 3.45
C ALA A 160 -4.38 6.96 3.74
N MET A 161 -5.61 7.05 3.21
CA MET A 161 -6.46 8.21 3.42
C MET A 161 -6.94 8.31 4.87
N ALA A 162 -7.24 7.18 5.51
CA ALA A 162 -7.56 7.11 6.93
C ALA A 162 -6.43 7.69 7.80
N SER A 163 -5.17 7.38 7.47
CA SER A 163 -4.00 7.88 8.20
C SER A 163 -3.71 9.35 7.92
N ILE A 164 -3.82 9.80 6.67
CA ILE A 164 -3.59 11.22 6.29
C ILE A 164 -4.63 12.12 6.95
N ILE A 165 -5.92 11.79 6.79
CA ILE A 165 -7.02 12.61 7.30
C ILE A 165 -7.16 12.41 8.81
N GLY A 166 -6.93 11.19 9.31
CA GLY A 166 -6.91 10.93 10.74
C GLY A 166 -5.82 11.70 11.48
N LYS A 167 -4.64 11.91 10.88
CA LYS A 167 -3.56 12.74 11.47
C LYS A 167 -3.78 14.24 11.31
N ARG A 168 -4.40 14.69 10.22
CA ARG A 168 -4.63 16.13 9.94
C ARG A 168 -5.88 16.69 10.61
N CYS A 169 -6.97 15.93 10.56
CA CYS A 169 -8.31 16.38 10.93
C CYS A 169 -8.93 15.53 12.06
N GLY A 170 -8.23 14.52 12.57
CA GLY A 170 -8.76 13.63 13.60
C GLY A 170 -8.88 14.31 14.97
N ARG A 171 -10.11 14.60 15.39
CA ARG A 171 -10.41 15.21 16.70
C ARG A 171 -11.02 14.20 17.64
N ARG A 172 -11.95 13.37 17.16
CA ARG A 172 -12.63 12.34 17.96
C ARG A 172 -11.98 10.98 17.74
N ARG A 173 -11.42 10.41 18.81
CA ARG A 173 -10.85 9.04 18.82
C ARG A 173 -11.88 8.05 19.31
N TRP A 174 -11.84 6.83 18.77
CA TRP A 174 -12.63 5.73 19.30
C TRP A 174 -12.14 5.34 20.70
N PRO A 175 -13.05 5.07 21.66
CA PRO A 175 -12.65 4.69 23.01
C PRO A 175 -11.77 3.44 22.97
N GLY A 176 -10.64 3.48 23.68
CA GLY A 176 -9.70 2.36 23.74
C GLY A 176 -8.81 2.15 22.51
N THR A 177 -8.89 3.00 21.46
CA THR A 177 -8.01 2.87 20.29
C THR A 177 -7.35 4.19 19.90
N SER A 178 -6.24 4.11 19.16
CA SER A 178 -5.62 5.29 18.55
C SER A 178 -6.25 5.69 17.20
N LYS A 179 -7.35 5.04 16.79
CA LYS A 179 -8.06 5.34 15.54
C LYS A 179 -9.03 6.52 15.73
N THR A 180 -9.13 7.37 14.72
CA THR A 180 -10.01 8.55 14.71
C THR A 180 -11.28 8.27 13.91
N VAL A 181 -12.40 8.82 14.37
CA VAL A 181 -13.69 8.71 13.70
C VAL A 181 -13.62 9.36 12.31
N GLU A 182 -12.97 10.53 12.20
CA GLU A 182 -12.78 11.24 10.94
C GLU A 182 -11.91 10.43 9.96
N GLY A 183 -10.91 9.70 10.47
CA GLY A 183 -10.11 8.76 9.69
C GLY A 183 -10.96 7.61 9.14
N SER A 184 -11.81 7.00 9.96
CA SER A 184 -12.73 5.95 9.52
C SER A 184 -13.76 6.43 8.49
N VAL A 185 -14.29 7.64 8.64
CA VAL A 185 -15.19 8.24 7.63
C VAL A 185 -14.47 8.45 6.32
N SER A 186 -13.24 8.98 6.37
CA SER A 186 -12.44 9.18 5.16
C SER A 186 -12.11 7.86 4.44
N PHE A 187 -11.82 6.80 5.19
CA PHE A 187 -11.62 5.46 4.62
C PHE A 187 -12.81 5.05 3.74
N VAL A 188 -14.04 5.15 4.26
CA VAL A 188 -15.25 4.75 3.53
C VAL A 188 -15.49 5.65 2.32
N LEU A 189 -15.35 6.97 2.47
CA LEU A 189 -15.57 7.92 1.37
C LEU A 189 -14.59 7.70 0.21
N PHE A 190 -13.29 7.56 0.51
CA PHE A 190 -12.29 7.35 -0.53
C PHE A 190 -12.37 5.96 -1.15
N GLN A 191 -12.78 4.95 -0.38
CA GLN A 191 -13.05 3.62 -0.91
C GLN A 191 -14.21 3.65 -1.93
N LEU A 192 -15.33 4.29 -1.58
CA LEU A 192 -16.48 4.45 -2.46
C LEU A 192 -16.14 5.29 -3.69
N PHE A 193 -15.37 6.37 -3.51
CA PHE A 193 -14.91 7.20 -4.62
C PHE A 193 -13.99 6.42 -5.57
N GLY A 194 -13.06 5.63 -5.03
CA GLY A 194 -12.16 4.78 -5.83
C GLY A 194 -12.93 3.73 -6.62
N ALA A 195 -13.90 3.06 -5.99
CA ALA A 195 -14.78 2.12 -6.67
C ALA A 195 -15.59 2.81 -7.78
N TYR A 196 -16.21 3.96 -7.48
CA TYR A 196 -16.95 4.75 -8.45
C TYR A 196 -16.08 5.19 -9.64
N ALA A 197 -14.88 5.71 -9.39
CA ALA A 197 -13.95 6.12 -10.43
C ALA A 197 -13.59 4.93 -11.36
N ILE A 198 -13.32 3.75 -10.80
CA ILE A 198 -13.04 2.54 -11.59
C ILE A 198 -14.24 2.18 -12.47
N THR A 199 -15.47 2.22 -11.93
CA THR A 199 -16.68 1.93 -12.72
C THR A 199 -16.94 2.95 -13.84
N ARG A 200 -16.58 4.22 -13.63
CA ARG A 200 -16.78 5.28 -14.65
C ARG A 200 -15.75 5.24 -15.76
N ILE A 201 -14.51 4.85 -15.45
CA ILE A 201 -13.45 4.77 -16.45
C ILE A 201 -13.64 3.50 -17.31
N TYR A 202 -14.21 2.43 -16.76
CA TYR A 202 -14.32 1.15 -17.46
C TYR A 202 -15.67 0.47 -17.27
N PRO A 203 -16.67 0.74 -18.14
CA PRO A 203 -17.93 0.04 -18.13
C PRO A 203 -17.78 -1.39 -18.68
N LEU A 204 -17.20 -2.31 -17.89
CA LEU A 204 -17.14 -3.74 -18.21
C LEU A 204 -18.43 -4.45 -17.78
N ASN A 205 -18.93 -5.37 -18.61
CA ASN A 205 -20.16 -6.13 -18.35
C ASN A 205 -20.13 -6.94 -17.03
N ASN A 206 -18.93 -7.19 -16.47
CA ASN A 206 -18.69 -7.93 -15.21
C ASN A 206 -18.18 -7.05 -14.06
N MET A 207 -18.47 -5.74 -14.05
CA MET A 207 -18.04 -4.84 -12.98
C MET A 207 -18.63 -5.21 -11.62
N TRP A 208 -19.91 -5.53 -11.59
CA TRP A 208 -20.66 -5.77 -10.36
C TRP A 208 -20.77 -7.28 -10.15
N ALA A 209 -20.20 -7.79 -9.04
CA ALA A 209 -20.66 -9.07 -8.53
C ALA A 209 -22.13 -8.88 -8.16
N GLY A 210 -23.02 -9.71 -8.70
CA GLY A 210 -24.46 -9.68 -8.41
C GLY A 210 -24.73 -9.28 -6.95
N ASP A 211 -25.60 -8.26 -6.83
CA ASP A 211 -25.84 -7.22 -5.82
C ASP A 211 -25.61 -7.47 -4.31
N VAL A 212 -25.18 -8.66 -3.87
CA VAL A 212 -25.13 -9.04 -2.45
C VAL A 212 -23.76 -9.45 -1.92
N LYS A 213 -22.79 -9.79 -2.79
CA LYS A 213 -21.49 -10.32 -2.33
C LYS A 213 -20.46 -9.23 -2.02
N TRP A 214 -20.44 -8.12 -2.74
CA TRP A 214 -19.41 -7.07 -2.59
C TRP A 214 -19.55 -6.24 -1.29
N VAL A 215 -20.79 -5.96 -0.89
CA VAL A 215 -21.10 -5.35 0.41
C VAL A 215 -20.68 -6.31 1.54
N GLY A 216 -20.96 -7.61 1.37
CA GLY A 216 -20.52 -8.66 2.28
C GLY A 216 -19.01 -8.74 2.43
N TYR A 217 -18.24 -8.68 1.34
CA TYR A 217 -16.77 -8.71 1.40
C TYR A 217 -16.18 -7.44 2.01
N SER A 218 -16.70 -6.26 1.68
CA SER A 218 -16.22 -4.98 2.25
C SER A 218 -16.57 -4.85 3.74
N PHE A 219 -17.74 -5.36 4.13
CA PHE A 219 -18.17 -5.42 5.53
C PHE A 219 -17.39 -6.48 6.31
N ALA A 220 -17.16 -7.66 5.73
CA ALA A 220 -16.33 -8.71 6.34
C ALA A 220 -14.88 -8.23 6.51
N LEU A 221 -14.26 -7.58 5.53
CA LEU A 221 -12.90 -7.05 5.67
C LEU A 221 -12.83 -5.94 6.74
N SER A 222 -13.83 -5.06 6.79
CA SER A 222 -13.92 -3.99 7.81
C SER A 222 -14.24 -4.53 9.21
N ALA A 223 -15.00 -5.62 9.31
CA ALA A 223 -15.34 -6.29 10.57
C ALA A 223 -14.16 -7.11 11.09
N THR A 224 -13.50 -7.91 10.25
CA THR A 224 -12.30 -8.67 10.62
C THR A 224 -11.17 -7.74 11.09
N GLY A 225 -11.04 -6.55 10.47
CA GLY A 225 -10.12 -5.51 10.92
C GLY A 225 -10.47 -4.87 12.29
N LYS A 226 -11.69 -5.05 12.80
CA LYS A 226 -12.07 -4.64 14.18
C LYS A 226 -11.81 -5.74 15.21
N TYR A 227 -12.05 -7.00 14.87
CA TYR A 227 -11.88 -8.13 15.81
C TYR A 227 -10.41 -8.54 16.03
N LEU A 228 -9.54 -8.35 15.04
CA LEU A 228 -8.10 -8.66 15.17
C LEU A 228 -7.29 -7.58 15.91
N LEU A 229 -7.88 -6.43 16.24
CA LEU A 229 -7.22 -5.36 17.00
C LEU A 229 -7.64 -5.31 18.48
N SER A 230 -8.46 -6.27 18.93
CA SER A 230 -8.87 -6.43 20.33
C SER A 230 -8.32 -7.70 20.99
N ALA A 231 -7.36 -8.38 20.36
CA ALA A 231 -6.55 -9.45 20.93
C ALA A 231 -5.08 -9.02 20.89
#